data_AF-A0A7C4B241-F1
#
_entry.id   AF-A0A7C4B241-F1
#
_cell.length_a   1.000
_cell.length_b   1.000
_cell.length_c   1.000
_cell.angle_alpha   90.00
_cell.angle_beta   90.00
_cell.angle_gamma   90.00
#
_symmetry.space_group_name_H-M   'P 1'
#
loop_
_entity.id
_entity.type
_entity.pdbx_description
1 polymer ?
#
loop_
_entity_poly.entity_id
_entity_poly.type
_entity_poly.pdbx_seq_one_letter_code
_entity_poly.pdbx_strand_id
1 'polypeptide(L)'
;MKRALIFISCALAIVSLYACAPLIGAGTGNPSSALPGLVEVSGTVKEIKQGLILIEQYDDQGGFMLRFSENTKWRDGVKKDIETGNRIKCLVKLEPTFTTPSQGEVYEVIENIPSD
;
A
#
# COMPACT_ATOMS: atom_id res chain seq x y z
N MET A 1 62.32 -13.66 -22.79
CA MET A 1 61.77 -12.39 -22.25
C MET A 1 60.28 -12.39 -22.59
N LYS A 2 59.28 -12.13 -21.75
CA LYS A 2 59.14 -11.86 -20.32
C LYS A 2 57.66 -12.24 -20.03
N ARG A 3 57.40 -13.02 -18.98
CA ARG A 3 56.04 -13.41 -18.56
C ARG A 3 55.31 -12.16 -18.06
N ALA A 4 54.04 -11.96 -18.42
CA ALA A 4 53.19 -10.93 -17.82
C ALA A 4 51.91 -11.57 -17.28
N LEU A 5 51.77 -11.44 -15.96
CA LEU A 5 50.72 -11.97 -15.09
C LEU A 5 49.35 -11.35 -15.43
N ILE A 6 48.31 -12.17 -15.42
CA ILE A 6 46.91 -11.73 -15.36
C ILE A 6 46.60 -11.44 -13.88
N PHE A 7 46.41 -10.17 -13.53
CA PHE A 7 45.74 -9.77 -12.29
C PHE A 7 44.31 -9.36 -12.64
N ILE A 8 43.36 -10.29 -12.52
CA ILE A 8 41.93 -9.96 -12.49
C ILE A 8 41.61 -9.57 -11.06
N SER A 9 41.61 -8.26 -10.81
CA SER A 9 41.14 -7.67 -9.57
C SER A 9 39.62 -7.61 -9.60
N CYS A 10 39.00 -8.24 -8.61
CA CYS A 10 37.59 -8.18 -8.28
C CYS A 10 37.25 -6.80 -7.73
N ALA A 11 36.41 -6.01 -8.42
CA ALA A 11 35.68 -4.89 -7.82
C ALA A 11 34.50 -4.44 -8.70
N LEU A 12 33.31 -4.82 -8.23
CA LEU A 12 32.03 -4.10 -8.23
C LEU A 12 31.64 -3.17 -9.40
N ALA A 13 30.50 -3.56 -10.00
CA ALA A 13 29.28 -2.73 -10.21
C ALA A 13 29.39 -1.59 -11.25
N ILE A 14 28.38 -1.24 -12.06
CA ILE A 14 26.92 -1.29 -11.95
C ILE A 14 26.39 -1.49 -13.38
N VAL A 15 25.41 -2.39 -13.53
CA VAL A 15 24.63 -2.60 -14.74
C VAL A 15 23.84 -1.32 -15.05
N SER A 16 24.21 -0.62 -16.12
CA SER A 16 23.36 0.39 -16.75
C SER A 16 22.51 -0.29 -17.82
N LEU A 17 21.32 -0.75 -17.41
CA LEU A 17 20.27 -1.12 -18.35
C LEU A 17 19.11 -0.15 -18.12
N TYR A 18 19.02 0.82 -19.04
CA TYR A 18 17.78 1.51 -19.36
C TYR A 18 16.72 0.46 -19.73
N ALA A 19 15.78 0.23 -18.82
CA ALA A 19 14.49 -0.33 -19.13
C ALA A 19 13.44 0.53 -18.45
N CYS A 20 12.78 1.37 -19.23
CA CYS A 20 11.49 1.96 -18.88
C CYS A 20 10.50 0.79 -18.72
N ALA A 21 10.24 0.39 -17.48
CA ALA A 21 9.10 -0.41 -17.07
C ALA A 21 8.33 0.45 -16.06
N PRO A 22 6.98 0.42 -16.04
CA PRO A 22 6.26 1.09 -14.97
C PRO A 22 6.76 0.49 -13.66
N LEU A 23 7.24 1.36 -12.77
CA LEU A 23 7.77 1.00 -11.47
C LEU A 23 6.61 0.50 -10.59
N ILE A 24 6.17 -0.73 -10.82
CA ILE A 24 5.58 -1.55 -9.75
C ILE A 24 6.78 -1.87 -8.87
N GLY A 25 6.98 -1.04 -7.85
CA GLY A 25 8.07 -1.19 -6.90
C GLY A 25 8.11 -2.62 -6.37
N ALA A 26 9.26 -3.26 -6.55
CA ALA A 26 9.58 -4.52 -5.91
C ALA A 26 9.66 -4.30 -4.40
N GLY A 27 8.51 -4.37 -3.75
CA GLY A 27 8.42 -4.58 -2.30
C GLY A 27 8.69 -6.05 -2.03
N THR A 28 9.78 -6.35 -1.33
CA THR A 28 9.97 -7.63 -0.67
C THR A 28 8.86 -7.82 0.36
N GLY A 29 7.81 -8.53 -0.03
CA GLY A 29 6.68 -8.89 0.83
C GLY A 29 5.90 -10.01 0.15
N ASN A 30 5.53 -11.03 0.92
CA ASN A 30 4.82 -12.23 0.48
C ASN A 30 3.82 -12.01 -0.67
N PRO A 31 3.68 -12.95 -1.62
CA PRO A 31 2.62 -12.93 -2.63
C PRO A 31 1.26 -13.24 -1.98
N SER A 32 0.76 -12.34 -1.13
CA SER A 32 -0.64 -12.36 -0.75
C SER A 32 -1.41 -11.68 -1.86
N SER A 33 -1.67 -12.43 -2.94
CA SER A 33 -2.76 -12.19 -3.89
C SER A 33 -2.97 -10.72 -4.27
N ALA A 34 -2.05 -10.12 -5.02
CA ALA A 34 -2.29 -8.83 -5.66
C ALA A 34 -3.43 -8.99 -6.69
N LEU A 35 -4.67 -8.84 -6.23
CA LEU A 35 -5.84 -8.76 -7.11
C LEU A 35 -5.66 -7.51 -7.98
N PRO A 36 -5.75 -7.63 -9.32
CA PRO A 36 -5.55 -6.49 -10.21
C PRO A 36 -6.56 -5.40 -9.89
N GLY A 37 -6.08 -4.22 -9.48
CA GLY A 37 -6.91 -3.06 -9.15
C GLY A 37 -7.25 -2.87 -7.67
N LEU A 38 -6.73 -3.70 -6.76
CA LEU A 38 -6.75 -3.41 -5.33
C LEU A 38 -5.40 -2.82 -4.87
N VAL A 39 -5.47 -1.83 -4.01
CA VAL A 39 -4.32 -1.14 -3.42
C VAL A 39 -4.41 -1.29 -1.91
N GLU A 40 -3.28 -1.57 -1.25
CA GLU A 40 -3.22 -1.52 0.21
C GLU A 40 -3.10 -0.06 0.65
N VAL A 41 -4.03 0.39 1.50
CA VAL A 41 -4.01 1.72 2.10
C VAL A 41 -3.96 1.54 3.62
N SER A 42 -3.07 2.30 4.25
CA SER A 42 -2.98 2.37 5.70
C SER A 42 -3.00 3.82 6.16
N GLY A 43 -3.64 4.09 7.28
CA GLY A 43 -3.72 5.44 7.80
C GLY A 43 -4.58 5.55 9.04
N THR A 44 -4.83 6.78 9.45
CA THR A 44 -5.63 7.09 10.64
C THR A 44 -7.02 7.55 10.22
N VAL A 45 -8.06 6.97 10.82
CA VAL A 45 -9.44 7.38 10.60
C VAL A 45 -9.64 8.77 11.19
N LYS A 46 -9.95 9.75 10.34
CA LYS A 46 -10.20 11.14 10.74
C LYS A 46 -11.68 11.45 10.92
N GLU A 47 -12.51 10.84 10.09
CA GLU A 47 -13.94 11.13 10.07
C GLU A 47 -14.73 9.90 9.65
N ILE A 48 -15.91 9.71 10.25
CA ILE A 48 -16.86 8.65 9.91
C ILE A 48 -18.21 9.31 9.62
N LYS A 49 -18.73 9.15 8.40
CA LYS A 49 -20.03 9.68 7.97
C LYS A 49 -20.80 8.62 7.20
N GLN A 50 -21.91 8.13 7.76
CA GLN A 50 -22.87 7.25 7.05
C GLN A 50 -22.21 6.04 6.33
N GLY A 51 -21.19 5.41 6.94
CA GLY A 51 -20.47 4.27 6.34
C GLY A 51 -19.32 4.65 5.39
N LEU A 52 -19.10 5.94 5.16
CA LEU A 52 -17.86 6.49 4.61
C LEU A 52 -16.90 6.79 5.76
N ILE A 53 -15.62 6.47 5.55
CA ILE A 53 -14.54 6.86 6.44
C ILE A 53 -13.51 7.68 5.67
N LEU A 54 -13.07 8.78 6.26
CA LEU A 54 -11.91 9.52 5.77
C LEU A 54 -10.69 9.00 6.51
N ILE A 55 -9.72 8.48 5.77
CA ILE A 55 -8.44 8.04 6.29
C ILE A 55 -7.37 9.00 5.81
N GLU A 56 -6.51 9.45 6.70
CA GLU A 56 -5.29 10.17 6.33
C GLU A 56 -4.13 9.18 6.30
N GLN A 57 -3.45 9.05 5.15
CA GLN A 57 -2.23 8.25 5.06
C GLN A 57 -1.11 8.88 5.90
N TYR A 58 -0.22 8.03 6.42
CA TYR A 58 0.93 8.47 7.21
C TYR A 58 2.00 9.21 6.40
N ASP A 59 2.10 8.95 5.09
CA ASP A 59 3.19 9.43 4.24
C ASP A 59 2.89 10.76 3.52
N ASP A 60 1.97 11.58 4.06
CA ASP A 60 1.59 12.90 3.53
C ASP A 60 1.07 12.89 2.06
N GLN A 61 0.78 11.72 1.50
CA GLN A 61 0.27 11.57 0.12
C GLN A 61 -1.20 12.00 -0.05
N GLY A 62 -1.81 12.55 1.01
CA GLY A 62 -3.20 12.97 1.05
C GLY A 62 -4.13 11.96 1.72
N GLY A 63 -5.37 12.41 1.96
CA GLY A 63 -6.42 11.56 2.53
C GLY A 63 -7.13 10.70 1.48
N PHE A 64 -7.73 9.61 1.94
CA PHE A 64 -8.58 8.71 1.18
C PHE A 64 -9.98 8.71 1.80
N MET A 65 -10.99 9.04 1.00
CA MET A 65 -12.38 8.84 1.41
C MET A 65 -12.81 7.45 0.96
N LEU A 66 -12.89 6.53 1.92
CA LEU A 66 -13.22 5.14 1.67
C LEU A 66 -14.66 4.83 2.04
N ARG A 67 -15.34 4.02 1.24
CA ARG A 67 -16.66 3.47 1.56
C ARG A 67 -16.53 2.01 1.94
N PHE A 68 -17.10 1.63 3.08
CA PHE A 68 -17.36 0.22 3.35
C PHE A 68 -18.54 -0.25 2.50
N SER A 69 -18.35 -1.31 1.73
CA SER A 69 -19.48 -1.99 1.08
C SER A 69 -19.95 -3.19 1.87
N GLU A 70 -21.13 -3.70 1.54
CA GLU A 70 -21.69 -4.91 2.15
C GLU A 70 -20.80 -6.14 1.90
N ASN A 71 -19.94 -6.10 0.86
CA ASN A 71 -19.00 -7.15 0.53
C ASN A 71 -17.65 -7.00 1.25
N THR A 72 -17.48 -6.00 2.12
CA THR A 72 -16.24 -5.78 2.87
C THR A 72 -15.92 -7.02 3.70
N LYS A 73 -14.76 -7.62 3.41
CA LYS A 73 -14.21 -8.72 4.18
C LYS A 73 -13.41 -8.20 5.38
N TRP A 74 -13.29 -9.05 6.39
CA TRP A 74 -12.48 -8.78 7.57
C TRP A 74 -11.52 -9.93 7.73
N ARG A 75 -10.23 -9.63 7.87
CA ARG A 75 -9.23 -10.65 8.19
C ARG A 75 -9.51 -11.23 9.58
N ASP A 76 -9.25 -12.52 9.75
CA ASP A 76 -9.44 -13.20 11.03
C ASP A 76 -8.69 -12.48 12.17
N GLY A 77 -9.37 -12.29 13.30
CA GLY A 77 -8.82 -11.58 14.47
C GLY A 77 -8.91 -10.05 14.41
N VAL A 78 -9.39 -9.47 13.31
CA VAL A 78 -9.64 -8.01 13.21
C VAL A 78 -11.01 -7.66 13.79
N LYS A 79 -11.06 -6.63 14.65
CA LYS A 79 -12.32 -6.11 15.21
C LYS A 79 -13.03 -5.17 14.21
N LYS A 80 -14.36 -5.25 14.18
CA LYS A 80 -15.21 -4.40 13.32
C LYS A 80 -15.46 -2.98 13.85
N ASP A 81 -15.02 -2.70 15.07
CA ASP A 81 -15.24 -1.42 15.74
C ASP A 81 -14.24 -0.38 15.20
N ILE A 82 -14.60 0.23 14.06
CA ILE A 82 -13.83 1.33 13.45
C ILE A 82 -14.33 2.64 14.07
N GLU A 83 -13.42 3.37 14.69
CA GLU A 83 -13.70 4.68 15.31
C GLU A 83 -12.69 5.72 14.82
N THR A 84 -13.06 7.00 14.97
CA THR A 84 -12.14 8.11 14.70
C THR A 84 -10.92 8.00 15.61
N GLY A 85 -9.73 8.12 15.04
CA GLY A 85 -8.44 7.92 15.73
C GLY A 85 -7.85 6.53 15.49
N ASN A 86 -8.66 5.53 15.12
CA ASN A 86 -8.15 4.19 14.84
C ASN A 86 -7.15 4.22 13.67
N ARG A 87 -6.10 3.42 13.81
CA ARG A 87 -5.14 3.15 12.75
C ARG A 87 -5.59 1.90 12.04
N ILE A 88 -5.85 2.00 10.75
CA ILE A 88 -6.38 0.86 10.00
C ILE A 88 -5.53 0.59 8.77
N LYS A 89 -5.52 -0.68 8.35
CA LYS A 89 -4.95 -1.13 7.09
C LYS A 89 -6.00 -1.89 6.32
N CYS A 90 -6.19 -1.55 5.06
CA CYS A 90 -7.24 -2.13 4.24
C CYS A 90 -6.81 -2.27 2.79
N LEU A 91 -7.35 -3.28 2.11
CA LEU A 91 -7.31 -3.39 0.66
C LEU A 91 -8.48 -2.62 0.10
N VAL A 92 -8.19 -1.65 -0.75
CA VAL A 92 -9.19 -0.76 -1.34
C VAL A 92 -9.15 -0.86 -2.86
N LYS A 93 -10.32 -0.77 -3.47
CA LYS A 93 -10.44 -0.50 -4.89
C LYS A 93 -10.56 1.00 -5.07
N LEU A 94 -9.50 1.64 -5.55
CA LEU A 94 -9.54 3.07 -5.82
C LEU A 94 -10.44 3.34 -7.03
N GLU A 95 -11.27 4.37 -6.90
CA GLU A 95 -11.99 4.90 -8.05
C GLU A 95 -11.00 5.67 -8.95
N PRO A 96 -11.21 5.68 -10.28
CA PRO A 96 -10.34 6.40 -11.22
C PRO A 96 -10.48 7.93 -11.13
N THR A 97 -11.01 8.47 -10.03
CA THR A 97 -11.26 9.89 -9.83
C THR A 97 -9.99 10.62 -9.41
N PHE A 98 -9.65 11.68 -10.15
CA PHE A 98 -8.41 12.45 -10.00
C PHE A 98 -8.49 13.59 -8.96
N THR A 99 -9.41 13.53 -8.00
CA THR A 99 -9.62 14.59 -7.00
C THR A 99 -9.24 14.11 -5.61
N THR A 100 -8.42 14.87 -4.89
CA THR A 100 -8.11 14.64 -3.48
C THR A 100 -9.23 15.15 -2.57
N PRO A 101 -9.60 14.43 -1.48
CA PRO A 101 -9.10 13.10 -1.11
C PRO A 101 -9.55 12.02 -2.10
N SER A 102 -8.63 11.12 -2.43
CA SER A 102 -8.88 10.02 -3.38
C SER A 102 -10.02 9.14 -2.87
N GLN A 103 -10.91 8.70 -3.74
CA GLN A 103 -12.08 7.91 -3.35
C GLN A 103 -11.84 6.42 -3.62
N GLY A 104 -12.40 5.56 -2.78
CA GLY A 104 -12.31 4.12 -2.98
C GLY A 104 -13.31 3.31 -2.17
N GLU A 105 -13.44 2.04 -2.52
CA GLU A 105 -14.27 1.07 -1.82
C GLU A 105 -13.37 0.10 -1.04
N VAL A 106 -13.68 -0.14 0.23
CA VAL A 106 -12.95 -1.11 1.05
C VAL A 106 -13.36 -2.52 0.65
N TYR A 107 -12.41 -3.31 0.21
CA TYR A 107 -12.61 -4.72 -0.12
C TYR A 107 -12.34 -5.62 1.08
N GLU A 108 -11.26 -5.37 1.81
CA GLU A 108 -10.88 -6.15 2.99
C GLU A 108 -10.21 -5.25 4.04
N VAL A 109 -10.61 -5.36 5.29
CA VAL A 109 -9.88 -4.77 6.42
C VAL A 109 -8.88 -5.79 6.95
N ILE A 110 -7.60 -5.42 6.87
CA ILE A 110 -6.45 -6.26 7.24
C ILE A 110 -6.08 -6.03 8.71
N GLU A 111 -6.11 -4.79 9.18
CA GLU A 111 -5.79 -4.42 10.56
C GLU A 111 -6.71 -3.27 11.02
N ASN A 112 -7.12 -3.31 12.29
CA ASN A 112 -7.82 -2.24 12.98
C ASN A 112 -7.22 -2.11 14.38
N ILE A 113 -6.46 -1.05 14.60
CA ILE A 113 -5.78 -0.73 15.86
C ILE A 113 -6.52 0.47 16.47
N PRO A 114 -7.23 0.29 17.59
CA PRO A 114 -7.89 1.41 18.26
C PRO A 114 -6.87 2.46 18.71
N SER A 115 -7.24 3.74 18.64
CA SER A 115 -6.50 4.77 19.38
C SER A 115 -6.92 4.68 20.84
N ASP A 116 -5.99 4.26 21.71
CA ASP A 116 -6.12 4.39 23.18
C ASP A 116 -6.47 5.82 23.62
#